data_AF-A0A962M7E9-F1
#
_entry.id   AF-A0A962M7E9-F1
#
_cell.length_a   1.000
_cell.length_b   1.000
_cell.length_c   1.000
_cell.angle_alpha   90.00
_cell.angle_beta   90.00
_cell.angle_gamma   90.00
#
_symmetry.space_group_name_H-M   'P 1'
#
loop_
_entity.id
_entity.type
_entity.pdbx_description
1 polymer ?
#
loop_
_entity_poly.entity_id
_entity_poly.type
_entity_poly.pdbx_seq_one_letter_code
_entity_poly.pdbx_strand_id
1 'polypeptide(L)' 'MADDARLKRLFNMLTYLGKYSDIKTVDFARQYGVSTRTVQRDIAILKEAGIGVAQRETGGLYVTSNGYQNLRKWLIHD' A
#
# COMPACT_ATOMS: atom_id res chain seq x y z
N MET A 1 -13.55 10.47 12.25
CA MET A 1 -12.29 11.25 12.17
C MET A 1 -11.04 10.37 12.10
N ALA A 2 -10.93 9.26 12.85
CA ALA A 2 -9.78 8.34 12.73
C ALA A 2 -9.73 7.58 11.39
N ASP A 3 -10.89 7.28 10.81
CA ASP A 3 -11.00 6.54 9.55
C ASP A 3 -10.44 7.30 8.35
N ASP A 4 -10.63 8.62 8.30
CA ASP A 4 -10.14 9.46 7.19
C ASP A 4 -8.62 9.48 7.11
N ALA A 5 -7.94 9.53 8.26
CA ALA A 5 -6.48 9.50 8.32
C ALA A 5 -5.91 8.15 7.87
N ARG A 6 -6.59 7.04 8.20
CA ARG A 6 -6.23 5.71 7.73
C ARG A 6 -6.48 5.56 6.24
N LEU A 7 -7.64 5.98 5.77
CA LEU A 7 -8.01 5.89 4.36
C LEU A 7 -7.02 6.68 3.49
N LYS A 8 -6.71 7.92 3.89
CA LYS A 8 -5.70 8.75 3.24
C LYS A 8 -4.33 8.07 3.20
N ARG A 9 -3.93 7.42 4.29
CA ARG A 9 -2.66 6.67 4.35
C ARG A 9 -2.66 5.47 3.39
N LEU A 10 -3.74 4.69 3.32
CA LEU A 10 -3.87 3.55 2.41
C LEU A 10 -3.74 3.99 0.94
N PHE A 11 -4.45 5.06 0.55
CA PHE A 11 -4.32 5.62 -0.80
C PHE A 11 -2.91 6.13 -1.09
N ASN A 12 -2.30 6.88 -0.16
CA ASN A 12 -0.92 7.35 -0.33
C ASN A 12 0.08 6.19 -0.47
N MET A 13 -0.08 5.12 0.32
CA MET A 13 0.74 3.91 0.20
C MET A 13 0.58 3.27 -1.18
N LEU A 14 -0.64 3.15 -1.71
CA LEU A 14 -0.88 2.60 -3.04
C LEU A 14 -0.23 3.44 -4.13
N THR A 15 -0.40 4.77 -4.09
CA THR A 15 0.24 5.68 -5.07
C THR A 15 1.76 5.58 -5.00
N TYR A 16 2.33 5.50 -3.79
CA TYR A 16 3.77 5.39 -3.60
C TYR A 16 4.31 4.06 -4.11
N LEU A 17 3.64 2.94 -3.81
CA LEU A 17 4.01 1.61 -4.31
C LEU A 17 3.80 1.44 -5.82
N GLY A 18 2.90 2.22 -6.42
CA GLY A 18 2.72 2.27 -7.87
C GLY A 18 3.85 3.01 -8.61
N LYS A 19 4.61 3.86 -7.89
CA LYS A 19 5.76 4.58 -8.45
C LYS A 19 7.09 3.92 -8.09
N TYR A 20 7.18 3.36 -6.90
CA TYR A 20 8.39 2.78 -6.34
C TYR A 20 8.13 1.34 -5.91
N SER A 21 9.09 0.45 -6.16
CA SER A 21 9.03 -0.92 -5.66
C SER A 21 10.10 -1.15 -4.58
N ASP A 22 9.94 -2.22 -3.82
CA ASP A 22 10.87 -2.64 -2.76
C ASP A 22 10.90 -1.73 -1.52
N ILE A 23 9.78 -1.07 -1.21
CA ILE A 23 9.64 -0.22 -0.01
C ILE A 23 9.44 -1.08 1.23
N LYS A 24 10.16 -0.84 2.33
CA LYS A 24 9.98 -1.61 3.56
C LYS A 24 8.88 -1.01 4.44
N THR A 25 8.28 -1.85 5.28
CA THR A 25 7.28 -1.42 6.28
C THR A 25 7.81 -0.35 7.23
N VAL A 26 9.10 -0.40 7.54
CA VAL A 26 9.78 0.59 8.40
C VAL A 26 9.83 1.98 7.76
N ASP A 27 9.92 2.06 6.43
CA ASP A 27 9.99 3.33 5.71
C ASP A 27 8.62 4.02 5.77
N PHE A 28 7.54 3.26 5.53
CA PHE A 28 6.19 3.77 5.70
C PHE A 28 5.87 4.14 7.15
N ALA A 29 6.34 3.35 8.12
CA ALA A 29 6.13 3.65 9.53
C ALA A 29 6.74 5.01 9.89
N ARG A 30 7.97 5.27 9.43
CA ARG A 30 8.65 6.56 9.57
C ARG A 30 7.91 7.68 8.85
N GLN A 31 7.52 7.47 7.58
CA GLN A 31 6.87 8.48 6.76
C GLN A 31 5.53 8.96 7.35
N TYR A 32 4.75 8.04 7.91
CA TYR A 32 3.42 8.36 8.46
C TYR A 32 3.41 8.59 9.97
N GLY A 33 4.55 8.48 10.65
CA GLY A 33 4.63 8.66 12.10
C GLY A 33 3.82 7.61 12.88
N VAL A 34 3.75 6.37 12.38
CA VAL A 34 2.97 5.28 13.00
C VAL A 34 3.86 4.08 13.30
N SER A 35 3.36 3.14 14.11
CA SER A 35 4.08 1.89 14.37
C SER A 35 4.18 1.01 13.12
N THR A 36 5.23 0.21 13.02
CA THR A 36 5.38 -0.84 11.97
C THR A 36 4.20 -1.82 11.98
N ARG A 37 3.67 -2.14 13.17
CA ARG A 37 2.47 -2.97 13.33
C ARG A 37 1.23 -2.35 12.69
N THR A 38 1.08 -1.02 12.77
CA THR A 38 -0.01 -0.29 12.10
C THR A 38 0.13 -0.43 10.59
N VAL A 39 1.32 -0.22 10.04
CA VAL A 39 1.60 -0.38 8.61
C VAL A 39 1.34 -1.81 8.15
N GLN A 40 1.75 -2.82 8.92
CA GLN A 40 1.48 -4.23 8.61
C GLN A 40 -0.02 -4.53 8.52
N ARG A 41 -0.83 -3.98 9.42
CA ARG A 41 -2.30 -4.10 9.35
C ARG A 41 -2.88 -3.42 8.11
N ASP A 42 -2.35 -2.25 7.75
CA ASP A 42 -2.78 -1.54 6.55
C ASP A 42 -2.41 -2.32 5.28
N ILE A 43 -1.23 -2.92 5.22
CA ILE A 43 -0.82 -3.82 4.12
C ILE A 43 -1.71 -5.06 4.06
N ALA A 44 -2.07 -5.65 5.20
CA ALA A 44 -2.96 -6.80 5.25
C ALA A 44 -4.32 -6.46 4.60
N ILE A 45 -4.87 -5.29 4.89
CA ILE A 45 -6.10 -4.82 4.23
C ILE A 45 -5.93 -4.67 2.72
N LEU A 46 -4.83 -4.06 2.27
CA LEU A 46 -4.57 -3.91 0.82
C LEU A 46 -4.44 -5.26 0.11
N LYS A 47 -3.86 -6.26 0.80
CA LYS A 47 -3.77 -7.65 0.31
C LYS A 47 -5.14 -8.34 0.27
N GLU A 48 -5.90 -8.25 1.36
CA GLU A 48 -7.25 -8.81 1.49
C GLU A 48 -8.22 -8.21 0.46
N ALA A 49 -8.09 -6.91 0.19
CA ALA A 49 -8.89 -6.22 -0.81
C ALA A 49 -8.53 -6.58 -2.27
N GLY A 50 -7.50 -7.40 -2.51
CA GLY A 50 -7.12 -7.82 -3.86
C GLY A 50 -6.55 -6.70 -4.73
N ILE A 51 -6.10 -5.60 -4.15
CA ILE A 51 -5.52 -4.44 -4.86
C ILE A 51 -4.12 -4.78 -5.43
N GLY A 52 -3.61 -5.97 -5.14
CA GLY A 52 -2.41 -6.52 -5.75
C GLY A 52 -1.11 -6.01 -5.13
N VAL A 53 -1.13 -5.64 -3.85
CA VAL A 53 0.09 -5.39 -3.07
C VAL A 53 0.68 -6.73 -2.63
N ALA A 54 1.98 -6.93 -2.87
CA ALA A 54 2.71 -8.12 -2.45
C ALA A 54 3.99 -7.73 -1.70
N GLN A 55 4.62 -8.73 -1.09
CA GLN A 55 5.85 -8.57 -0.34
C GLN A 55 6.86 -9.61 -0.81
N ARG A 56 8.10 -9.17 -1.07
CA ARG A 56 9.23 -10.03 -1.39
C ARG A 56 9.72 -10.74 -0.13
N GLU A 57 10.50 -11.81 -0.32
CA GLU A 57 11.17 -12.52 0.78
C GLU A 57 12.10 -11.60 1.59
N THR A 58 12.71 -10.60 0.94
CA THR A 58 13.54 -9.55 1.57
C THR A 58 12.74 -8.56 2.42
N GLY A 59 11.41 -8.68 2.45
CA GLY A 59 10.49 -7.82 3.18
C GLY A 59 10.04 -6.56 2.43
N GLY A 60 10.57 -6.32 1.22
CA GLY A 60 10.19 -5.17 0.39
C GLY A 60 8.82 -5.33 -0.27
N LEU A 61 8.04 -4.26 -0.27
CA LEU A 61 6.68 -4.19 -0.78
C LEU A 61 6.66 -3.72 -2.23
N TYR A 62 5.75 -4.26 -3.02
CA TYR A 62 5.57 -3.87 -4.42
C TYR A 62 4.12 -4.10 -4.87
N VAL A 63 3.72 -3.40 -5.94
CA VAL A 63 2.47 -3.69 -6.65
C VAL A 63 2.75 -4.78 -7.70
N THR A 64 1.96 -5.84 -7.68
CA THR A 64 1.98 -6.92 -8.67
C THR A 64 1.46 -6.42 -10.02
N SER A 65 1.77 -7.11 -11.12
CA SER A 65 1.23 -6.77 -12.44
C SER A 65 -0.30 -6.71 -12.47
N ASN A 66 -0.97 -7.62 -11.74
CA ASN A 66 -2.42 -7.59 -11.58
C ASN A 66 -2.88 -6.36 -10.78
N GLY A 67 -2.15 -5.98 -9.75
CA GLY A 67 -2.42 -4.76 -8.99
C GLY A 67 -2.34 -3.50 -9.85
N TYR A 68 -1.37 -3.40 -10.76
CA TYR A 68 -1.31 -2.29 -11.73
C TYR A 68 -2.52 -2.27 -12.66
N GLN A 69 -2.98 -3.42 -13.13
CA GLN A 69 -4.20 -3.50 -13.95
C GLN A 69 -5.43 -3.05 -13.17
N ASN A 70 -5.55 -3.46 -11.90
CA ASN A 70 -6.67 -3.08 -11.03
C ASN A 70 -6.64 -1.58 -10.69
N LEU A 71 -5.47 -1.04 -10.31
CA LEU A 71 -5.29 0.40 -10.08
C LEU A 71 -5.60 1.20 -11.35
N ARG A 72 -5.16 0.73 -12.52
CA ARG A 72 -5.47 1.39 -13.80
C ARG A 72 -6.98 1.39 -14.09
N LYS A 73 -7.67 0.28 -13.86
CA LYS A 73 -9.14 0.21 -13.98
C LYS A 73 -9.84 1.17 -13.02
N TRP A 74 -9.35 1.26 -11.78
CA TRP A 74 -9.95 2.12 -10.76
C TRP A 74 -9.68 3.62 -10.99
N LEU A 75 -8.51 3.97 -11.54
CA LEU A 75 -8.08 5.36 -11.74
C LEU A 75 -8.43 5.93 -13.12
N ILE A 76 -8.66 5.08 -14.13
CA ILE A 76 -8.91 5.49 -15.53
C ILE A 76 -10.37 5.17 -15.95
N HIS A 77 -11.22 4.68 -15.05
CA HIS A 77 -12.66 4.70 -15.30
C HIS A 77 -13.24 6.06 -14.91
N ASP A 78 -13.05 7.02 -15.82
CA ASP A 78 -13.96 8.14 -16.13
C ASP A 78 -14.10 8.18 -17.66
#